data_AF-A0A954WYK3-F1
#
_entry.id   AF-A0A954WYK3-F1
#
_cell.length_a   1.000
_cell.length_b   1.000
_cell.length_c   1.000
_cell.angle_alpha   90.00
_cell.angle_beta   90.00
_cell.angle_gamma   90.00
#
_symmetry.space_group_name_H-M   'P 1'
#
loop_
_entity.id
_entity.type
_entity.pdbx_description
1 polymer ?
#
loop_
_entity_poly.entity_id
_entity_poly.type
_entity_poly.pdbx_seq_one_letter_code
_entity_poly.pdbx_strand_id
1 'polypeptide(L)'
;MNALRNRQTANELTESIREADEYRDKAYLALRTGLEFRGLSHNPSQITAAFNLLKLLRRRDYSLQNLSNRDQTVELTALLEDLQDSSAQSDLATVGLTAEAETLRQAQQGFVDLVDQRAEGEGSRQLPSLRSVRGLLRDDLTIAVVSLNFAERRDSESFSILVNAVSEHITEVVANARARRTRSETEETTPAEEFASAVE
;
A
#
# COMPACT_ATOMS: atom_id res chain seq x y z
N MET A 1 1.48 -17.44 28.22
CA MET A 1 1.69 -15.99 28.40
C MET A 1 1.91 -15.23 27.08
N ASN A 2 2.54 -15.80 26.04
CA ASN A 2 2.82 -15.08 24.79
C ASN A 2 1.60 -14.74 23.92
N ALA A 3 0.56 -15.58 23.87
CA ALA A 3 -0.62 -15.34 23.03
C ALA A 3 -1.49 -14.16 23.50
N LEU A 4 -1.62 -13.97 24.83
CA LEU A 4 -2.39 -12.87 25.43
C LEU A 4 -1.70 -11.52 25.20
N ARG A 5 -0.37 -11.48 25.35
CA ARG A 5 0.46 -10.28 25.09
C ARG A 5 0.40 -9.87 23.61
N ASN A 6 0.47 -10.84 22.69
CA ASN A 6 0.37 -10.56 21.26
C ASN A 6 -1.02 -10.04 20.84
N ARG A 7 -2.09 -10.51 21.49
CA ARG A 7 -3.45 -10.03 21.25
C ARG A 7 -3.66 -8.60 21.77
N GLN A 8 -3.06 -8.26 22.90
CA GLN A 8 -3.09 -6.88 23.42
C GLN A 8 -2.37 -5.91 22.49
N THR A 9 -1.15 -6.23 22.05
CA THR A 9 -0.39 -5.36 21.14
C THR A 9 -1.05 -5.18 19.77
N ALA A 10 -1.71 -6.21 19.24
CA ALA A 10 -2.44 -6.12 17.96
C ALA A 10 -3.69 -5.24 18.08
N ASN A 11 -4.38 -5.30 19.22
CA ASN A 11 -5.52 -4.44 19.52
C ASN A 11 -5.09 -2.97 19.71
N GLU A 12 -3.99 -2.73 20.44
CA GLU A 12 -3.41 -1.39 20.64
C GLU A 12 -3.01 -0.73 19.31
N LEU A 13 -2.39 -1.48 18.40
CA LEU A 13 -2.00 -0.96 17.09
C LEU A 13 -3.20 -0.71 16.17
N THR A 14 -4.23 -1.57 16.24
CA THR A 14 -5.48 -1.35 15.50
C THR A 14 -6.17 -0.07 15.96
N GLU A 15 -6.20 0.18 17.27
CA GLU A 15 -6.76 1.41 17.83
C GLU A 15 -5.91 2.64 17.44
N SER A 16 -4.58 2.52 17.49
CA SER A 16 -3.67 3.59 17.10
C SER A 16 -3.85 3.99 15.62
N ILE A 17 -4.02 3.01 14.73
CA ILE A 17 -4.29 3.27 13.30
C ILE A 17 -5.64 3.98 13.14
N ARG A 18 -6.66 3.57 13.89
CA ARG A 18 -8.00 4.20 13.86
C ARG A 18 -7.92 5.66 14.33
N GLU A 19 -7.20 5.94 15.40
CA GLU A 19 -6.99 7.29 15.91
C GLU A 19 -6.19 8.16 14.92
N ALA A 20 -5.15 7.61 14.30
CA ALA A 20 -4.37 8.29 13.28
C ALA A 20 -5.18 8.61 12.02
N ASP A 21 -6.07 7.70 11.61
CA ASP A 21 -7.01 7.89 10.50
C ASP A 21 -7.98 9.03 10.80
N GLU A 22 -8.62 9.03 11.97
CA GLU A 22 -9.48 10.12 12.39
C GLU A 22 -8.75 11.47 12.45
N TYR A 23 -7.51 11.47 12.93
CA TYR A 23 -6.70 12.68 13.01
C TYR A 23 -6.37 13.21 11.61
N ARG A 24 -6.02 12.32 10.68
CA ARG A 24 -5.80 12.65 9.27
C ARG A 24 -7.05 13.24 8.62
N ASP A 25 -8.22 12.64 8.85
CA ASP A 25 -9.49 13.15 8.34
C ASP A 25 -9.78 14.56 8.85
N LYS A 26 -9.60 14.78 10.16
CA LYS A 26 -9.77 16.09 10.79
C LYS A 26 -8.79 17.12 10.22
N ALA A 27 -7.54 16.74 9.99
CA ALA A 27 -6.53 17.63 9.40
C ALA A 27 -6.91 18.02 7.96
N TYR A 28 -7.39 17.07 7.14
CA TYR A 28 -7.86 17.35 5.79
C TYR A 28 -9.05 18.30 5.80
N LEU A 29 -10.05 18.02 6.66
CA LEU A 29 -11.23 18.86 6.81
C LEU A 29 -10.87 20.27 7.30
N ALA A 30 -9.92 20.40 8.23
CA ALA A 30 -9.44 21.69 8.72
C ALA A 30 -8.83 22.54 7.60
N LEU A 31 -7.96 21.95 6.77
CA LEU A 31 -7.40 22.64 5.61
C LEU A 31 -8.49 23.03 4.61
N ARG A 32 -9.39 22.10 4.26
CA ARG A 32 -10.48 22.35 3.31
C ARG A 32 -11.40 23.47 3.78
N THR A 33 -11.88 23.41 5.02
CA THR A 33 -12.77 24.43 5.59
C THR A 33 -12.06 25.76 5.77
N GLY A 34 -10.77 25.77 6.11
CA GLY A 34 -9.94 26.98 6.11
C GLY A 34 -9.90 27.64 4.73
N LEU A 35 -9.73 26.86 3.67
CA LEU A 35 -9.73 27.35 2.29
C LEU A 35 -11.10 27.88 1.85
N GLU A 36 -12.18 27.15 2.15
CA GLU A 36 -13.55 27.60 1.89
C GLU A 36 -13.81 28.96 2.57
N PHE A 37 -13.42 29.11 3.83
CA PHE A 37 -13.57 30.36 4.57
C PHE A 37 -12.77 31.50 3.95
N ARG A 38 -11.52 31.24 3.51
CA ARG A 38 -10.67 32.24 2.84
C ARG A 38 -11.21 32.64 1.47
N GLY A 39 -11.92 31.73 0.79
CA GLY A 39 -12.66 32.03 -0.43
C GLY A 39 -13.81 33.04 -0.26
N LEU A 40 -14.26 33.27 0.98
CA LEU A 40 -15.28 34.26 1.34
C LEU A 40 -14.69 35.57 1.91
N SER A 41 -13.36 35.72 1.87
CA SER A 41 -12.67 36.92 2.35
C SER A 41 -13.04 38.16 1.53
N HIS A 42 -12.85 39.35 2.10
CA HIS A 42 -12.94 40.62 1.36
C HIS A 42 -11.61 40.98 0.66
N ASN A 43 -10.53 40.23 0.92
CA ASN A 43 -9.23 40.44 0.31
C ASN A 43 -9.13 39.66 -1.03
N PRO A 44 -9.06 40.33 -2.19
CA PRO A 44 -9.00 39.65 -3.49
C PRO A 44 -7.84 38.65 -3.62
N SER A 45 -6.68 38.95 -3.03
CA SER A 45 -5.52 38.04 -3.06
C SER A 45 -5.80 36.72 -2.33
N GLN A 46 -6.49 36.79 -1.19
CA GLN A 46 -6.89 35.59 -0.44
C GLN A 46 -7.96 34.79 -1.18
N ILE A 47 -8.92 35.46 -1.83
CA ILE A 47 -9.95 34.79 -2.64
C ILE A 47 -9.29 34.01 -3.79
N THR A 48 -8.39 34.65 -4.53
CA THR A 48 -7.70 34.02 -5.66
C THR A 48 -6.84 32.84 -5.21
N ALA A 49 -6.02 33.03 -4.17
CA ALA A 49 -5.17 31.98 -3.63
C ALA A 49 -5.99 30.78 -3.10
N ALA A 50 -7.07 31.05 -2.34
CA ALA A 50 -7.97 30.00 -1.85
C ALA A 50 -8.64 29.23 -2.99
N PHE A 51 -9.06 29.92 -4.05
CA PHE A 51 -9.67 29.29 -5.22
C PHE A 51 -8.69 28.38 -5.97
N ASN A 52 -7.43 28.80 -6.13
CA ASN A 52 -6.38 27.98 -6.74
C ASN A 52 -6.14 26.70 -5.94
N LEU A 53 -6.02 26.81 -4.62
CA LEU A 53 -5.82 25.65 -3.74
C LEU A 53 -7.04 24.73 -3.71
N LEU A 54 -8.27 25.28 -3.66
CA LEU A 54 -9.50 24.48 -3.74
C LEU A 54 -9.62 23.69 -5.05
N LYS A 55 -9.06 24.19 -6.16
CA LYS A 55 -8.99 23.43 -7.41
C LYS A 55 -8.08 22.20 -7.27
N LEU A 56 -6.96 22.32 -6.55
CA LEU A 56 -6.08 21.17 -6.30
C LEU A 56 -6.83 20.09 -5.50
N LEU A 57 -7.53 20.48 -4.43
CA LEU A 57 -8.35 19.55 -3.64
C LEU A 57 -9.42 18.86 -4.51
N ARG A 58 -10.14 19.63 -5.34
CA ARG A 58 -11.20 19.10 -6.22
C ARG A 58 -10.71 18.17 -7.32
N ARG A 59 -9.44 18.28 -7.74
CA ARG A 59 -8.86 17.39 -8.76
C ARG A 59 -8.62 15.97 -8.25
N ARG A 60 -8.51 15.78 -6.92
CA ARG A 60 -8.23 14.51 -6.27
C ARG A 60 -9.54 13.82 -5.88
N ASP A 61 -10.23 14.37 -4.88
CA ASP A 61 -11.65 14.14 -4.57
C ASP A 61 -12.00 15.18 -3.49
N TYR A 62 -13.13 15.87 -3.61
CA TYR A 62 -13.52 16.84 -2.59
C TYR A 62 -13.79 16.21 -1.22
N SER A 63 -14.22 14.94 -1.23
CA SER A 63 -14.58 14.14 -0.07
C SER A 63 -13.56 13.02 0.20
N LEU A 64 -12.29 13.30 -0.05
CA LEU A 64 -11.15 12.38 0.08
C LEU A 64 -11.13 11.64 1.43
N GLN A 65 -11.58 12.28 2.51
CA GLN A 65 -11.66 11.67 3.85
C GLN A 65 -12.68 10.52 3.97
N ASN A 66 -13.55 10.34 2.97
CA ASN A 66 -14.53 9.24 2.96
C ASN A 66 -14.06 8.05 2.10
N LEU A 67 -12.87 8.15 1.49
CA LEU A 67 -12.32 7.09 0.66
C LEU A 67 -11.82 5.93 1.52
N SER A 68 -11.52 4.79 0.88
CA SER A 68 -10.83 3.70 1.58
C SER A 68 -9.45 4.19 2.03
N ASN A 69 -8.92 3.65 3.13
CA ASN A 69 -7.59 4.07 3.65
C ASN A 69 -6.50 3.99 2.58
N ARG A 70 -6.58 3.02 1.67
CA ARG A 70 -5.66 2.88 0.53
C ARG A 70 -5.82 4.04 -0.45
N ASP A 71 -7.03 4.28 -0.93
CA ASP A 71 -7.29 5.30 -1.94
C ASP A 71 -7.06 6.71 -1.37
N GLN A 72 -7.46 6.93 -0.11
CA GLN A 72 -7.17 8.17 0.61
C GLN A 72 -5.67 8.43 0.71
N THR A 73 -4.87 7.41 1.05
CA THR A 73 -3.40 7.54 1.13
C THR A 73 -2.81 7.94 -0.22
N VAL A 74 -3.26 7.33 -1.31
CA VAL A 74 -2.78 7.66 -2.67
C VAL A 74 -3.11 9.11 -3.03
N GLU A 75 -4.38 9.49 -2.91
CA GLU A 75 -4.83 10.82 -3.31
C GLU A 75 -4.29 11.93 -2.40
N LEU A 76 -4.16 11.67 -1.09
CA LEU A 76 -3.62 12.63 -0.14
C LEU A 76 -2.11 12.84 -0.32
N THR A 77 -1.36 11.79 -0.65
CA THR A 77 0.06 11.89 -0.98
C THR A 77 0.25 12.75 -2.23
N ALA A 78 -0.52 12.48 -3.29
CA ALA A 78 -0.48 13.27 -4.52
C ALA A 78 -0.91 14.73 -4.30
N LEU A 79 -1.90 14.99 -3.42
CA LEU A 79 -2.28 16.34 -3.03
C LEU A 79 -1.13 17.05 -2.31
N LEU A 80 -0.47 16.38 -1.35
CA LEU A 80 0.64 16.96 -0.60
C LEU A 80 1.83 17.28 -1.50
N GLU A 81 2.08 16.47 -2.54
CA GLU A 81 3.06 16.75 -3.59
C GLU A 81 2.67 18.00 -4.40
N ASP A 82 1.42 18.10 -4.89
CA ASP A 82 0.92 19.30 -5.58
C ASP A 82 1.06 20.56 -4.70
N LEU A 83 0.87 20.43 -3.38
CA LEU A 83 1.01 21.53 -2.44
C LEU A 83 2.47 21.98 -2.24
N GLN A 84 3.47 21.18 -2.62
CA GLN A 84 4.89 21.59 -2.61
C GLN A 84 5.27 22.50 -3.78
N ASP A 85 4.42 22.60 -4.82
CA ASP A 85 4.68 23.49 -5.93
C ASP A 85 4.84 24.93 -5.44
N SER A 86 5.81 25.66 -6.01
CA SER A 86 6.13 27.03 -5.61
C SER A 86 4.91 27.97 -5.63
N SER A 87 4.00 27.78 -6.59
CA SER A 87 2.74 28.51 -6.68
C SER A 87 1.78 28.17 -5.53
N ALA A 88 1.63 26.88 -5.21
CA ALA A 88 0.78 26.42 -4.12
C ALA A 88 1.32 26.88 -2.75
N GLN A 89 2.65 26.85 -2.55
CA GLN A 89 3.30 27.38 -1.34
C GLN A 89 3.07 28.89 -1.17
N SER A 90 3.18 29.66 -2.25
CA SER A 90 2.86 31.09 -2.24
C SER A 90 1.39 31.35 -1.91
N ASP A 91 0.47 30.57 -2.48
CA ASP A 91 -0.95 30.68 -2.21
C ASP A 91 -1.27 30.30 -0.75
N LEU A 92 -0.66 29.24 -0.20
CA LEU A 92 -0.78 28.82 1.20
C LEU A 92 -0.34 29.92 2.18
N ALA A 93 0.77 30.58 1.88
CA ALA A 93 1.25 31.73 2.66
C ALA A 93 0.26 32.91 2.58
N THR A 94 -0.30 33.16 1.39
CA THR A 94 -1.27 34.25 1.17
C THR A 94 -2.57 34.04 1.97
N VAL A 95 -3.07 32.80 2.04
CA VAL A 95 -4.27 32.46 2.82
C VAL A 95 -3.97 32.20 4.30
N GLY A 96 -2.69 32.10 4.67
CA GLY A 96 -2.24 31.85 6.03
C GLY A 96 -2.57 30.44 6.53
N LEU A 97 -2.49 29.42 5.66
CA LEU A 97 -2.81 28.02 5.97
C LEU A 97 -1.60 27.07 5.86
N THR A 98 -0.39 27.61 5.89
CA THR A 98 0.85 26.81 5.83
C THR A 98 0.92 25.81 6.99
N ALA A 99 0.47 26.19 8.19
CA ALA A 99 0.49 25.31 9.36
C ALA A 99 -0.51 24.15 9.23
N GLU A 100 -1.67 24.39 8.65
CA GLU A 100 -2.70 23.38 8.39
C GLU A 100 -2.25 22.39 7.31
N ALA A 101 -1.59 22.88 6.24
CA ALA A 101 -0.98 22.02 5.24
C ALA A 101 0.12 21.13 5.83
N GLU A 102 0.95 21.69 6.71
CA GLU A 102 1.99 20.93 7.41
C GLU A 102 1.41 19.92 8.42
N THR A 103 0.34 20.30 9.12
CA THR A 103 -0.39 19.39 10.02
C THR A 103 -0.95 18.20 9.25
N LEU A 104 -1.53 18.44 8.07
CA LEU A 104 -2.02 17.37 7.19
C LEU A 104 -0.89 16.45 6.72
N ARG A 105 0.26 17.02 6.37
CA ARG A 105 1.45 16.25 5.98
C ARG A 105 1.91 15.32 7.11
N GLN A 106 2.00 15.85 8.33
CA GLN A 106 2.38 15.07 9.51
C GLN A 106 1.36 13.98 9.85
N ALA A 107 0.07 14.29 9.75
CA ALA A 107 -1.00 13.33 9.98
C ALA A 107 -0.94 12.17 8.96
N GLN A 108 -0.72 12.48 7.68
CA GLN A 108 -0.56 11.47 6.64
C GLN A 108 0.68 10.60 6.88
N GLN A 109 1.82 11.20 7.22
CA GLN A 109 3.03 10.44 7.52
C GLN A 109 2.83 9.53 8.74
N GLY A 110 2.25 10.04 9.83
CA GLY A 110 2.00 9.25 11.03
C GLY A 110 1.04 8.08 10.79
N PHE A 111 0.05 8.25 9.92
CA PHE A 111 -0.82 7.15 9.49
C PHE A 111 -0.04 6.08 8.70
N VAL A 112 0.77 6.49 7.73
CA VAL A 112 1.59 5.58 6.91
C VAL A 112 2.56 4.80 7.79
N ASP A 113 3.25 5.47 8.71
CA ASP A 113 4.22 4.84 9.62
C ASP A 113 3.56 3.75 10.48
N LEU A 114 2.33 3.97 10.97
CA LEU A 114 1.59 2.99 11.77
C LEU A 114 1.09 1.80 10.94
N VAL A 115 0.68 2.04 9.70
CA VAL A 115 0.29 0.98 8.75
C VAL A 115 1.50 0.13 8.37
N ASP A 116 2.65 0.76 8.12
CA ASP A 116 3.90 0.08 7.82
C ASP A 116 4.40 -0.72 9.03
N GLN A 117 4.34 -0.15 10.24
CA GLN A 117 4.66 -0.86 11.48
C GLN A 117 3.77 -2.10 11.67
N ARG A 118 2.49 -2.00 11.32
CA ARG A 118 1.57 -3.15 11.32
C ARG A 118 1.99 -4.19 10.29
N ALA A 119 2.31 -3.77 9.07
CA ALA A 119 2.75 -4.66 8.01
C ALA A 119 4.08 -5.35 8.33
N GLU A 120 5.01 -4.71 9.04
CA GLU A 120 6.27 -5.31 9.50
C GLU A 120 6.06 -6.28 10.69
N GLY A 121 5.21 -5.90 11.65
CA GLY A 121 4.83 -6.73 12.78
C GLY A 121 4.01 -7.96 12.37
N GLU A 122 3.17 -7.81 11.34
CA GLU A 122 2.44 -8.89 10.66
C GLU A 122 3.36 -9.63 9.67
N GLY A 123 4.29 -8.98 8.99
CA GLY A 123 5.28 -9.63 8.10
C GLY A 123 6.18 -10.62 8.83
N SER A 124 6.41 -10.39 10.14
CA SER A 124 7.06 -11.33 11.04
C SER A 124 6.13 -12.44 11.58
N ARG A 125 4.82 -12.36 11.37
CA ARG A 125 3.80 -13.24 12.01
C ARG A 125 2.74 -13.86 11.10
N GLN A 126 2.56 -13.37 9.88
CA GLN A 126 1.50 -13.76 8.95
C GLN A 126 1.84 -13.20 7.56
N LEU A 127 2.46 -14.04 6.72
CA LEU A 127 2.21 -13.93 5.29
C LEU A 127 0.68 -13.89 5.08
N PRO A 128 0.15 -13.01 4.22
CA PRO A 128 -1.23 -13.13 3.77
C PRO A 128 -1.49 -14.58 3.39
N SER A 129 -2.68 -15.13 3.66
CA SER A 129 -2.96 -16.50 3.24
C SER A 129 -2.56 -16.61 1.77
N LEU A 130 -1.64 -17.52 1.44
CA LEU A 130 -1.09 -17.63 0.09
C LEU A 130 -2.22 -17.70 -0.96
N ARG A 131 -3.42 -18.13 -0.57
CA ARG A 131 -4.64 -18.16 -1.37
C ARG A 131 -5.13 -16.79 -1.88
N SER A 132 -5.12 -15.74 -1.05
CA SER A 132 -5.70 -14.43 -1.39
C SER A 132 -4.78 -13.58 -2.27
N VAL A 133 -3.45 -13.75 -2.13
CA VAL A 133 -2.47 -12.99 -2.94
C VAL A 133 -1.99 -13.79 -4.15
N ARG A 134 -2.13 -15.13 -4.17
CA ARG A 134 -1.73 -15.96 -5.32
C ARG A 134 -2.39 -15.55 -6.63
N GLY A 135 -3.65 -15.10 -6.61
CA GLY A 135 -4.32 -14.63 -7.83
C GLY A 135 -3.63 -13.40 -8.41
N LEU A 136 -3.46 -12.36 -7.59
CA LEU A 136 -2.81 -11.11 -7.96
C LEU A 136 -1.34 -11.31 -8.36
N LEU A 137 -0.58 -12.04 -7.54
CA LEU A 137 0.82 -12.40 -7.84
C LEU A 137 0.94 -13.19 -9.15
N ARG A 138 0.00 -14.09 -9.44
CA ARG A 138 0.03 -14.86 -10.69
C ARG A 138 -0.15 -13.95 -11.90
N ASP A 139 -1.11 -13.04 -11.84
CA ASP A 139 -1.42 -12.16 -12.96
C ASP A 139 -0.28 -11.17 -13.21
N ASP A 140 0.25 -10.55 -12.16
CA ASP A 140 1.39 -9.62 -12.25
C ASP A 140 2.66 -10.31 -12.75
N LEU A 141 2.98 -11.50 -12.24
CA LEU A 141 4.13 -12.28 -12.70
C LEU A 141 3.97 -12.74 -14.15
N THR A 142 2.74 -13.07 -14.57
CA THR A 142 2.46 -13.44 -15.97
C THR A 142 2.70 -12.24 -16.89
N ILE A 143 2.22 -11.06 -16.50
CA ILE A 143 2.45 -9.81 -17.26
C ILE A 143 3.94 -9.50 -17.34
N ALA A 144 4.68 -9.62 -16.24
CA ALA A 144 6.11 -9.37 -16.21
C ALA A 144 6.88 -10.29 -17.16
N VAL A 145 6.58 -11.60 -17.15
CA VAL A 145 7.22 -12.59 -18.05
C VAL A 145 6.87 -12.29 -19.51
N VAL A 146 5.62 -11.95 -19.82
CA VAL A 146 5.18 -11.62 -21.19
C VAL A 146 5.88 -10.36 -21.69
N SER A 147 5.94 -9.30 -20.87
CA SER A 147 6.63 -8.05 -21.20
C SER A 147 8.13 -8.26 -21.42
N LEU A 148 8.77 -9.11 -20.63
CA LEU A 148 10.19 -9.43 -20.76
C LEU A 148 10.49 -10.21 -22.05
N ASN A 149 9.68 -11.22 -22.37
CA ASN A 149 9.79 -11.96 -23.65
C ASN A 149 9.52 -11.05 -24.86
N PHE A 150 8.61 -10.10 -24.72
CA PHE A 150 8.33 -9.13 -25.77
C PHE A 150 9.49 -8.14 -25.98
N ALA A 151 10.14 -7.69 -24.89
CA ALA A 151 11.33 -6.87 -24.93
C ALA A 151 12.52 -7.61 -25.59
N GLU A 152 12.74 -8.87 -25.23
CA GLU A 152 13.80 -9.71 -25.82
C GLU A 152 13.62 -9.91 -27.33
N ARG A 153 12.39 -10.06 -27.82
CA ARG A 153 12.13 -10.16 -29.27
C ARG A 153 12.49 -8.89 -30.04
N ARG A 154 12.52 -7.73 -29.37
CA ARG A 154 12.91 -6.45 -29.97
C ARG A 154 14.39 -6.16 -29.81
N ASP A 155 14.98 -6.58 -28.70
CA ASP A 155 16.38 -6.35 -28.37
C ASP A 155 16.93 -7.55 -27.59
N SER A 156 17.34 -8.57 -28.35
CA SER A 156 17.83 -9.82 -27.77
C SER A 156 19.17 -9.64 -27.06
N GLU A 157 20.01 -8.73 -27.55
CA GLU A 157 21.33 -8.48 -26.98
C GLU A 157 21.23 -7.87 -25.57
N SER A 158 20.28 -6.96 -25.35
CA SER A 158 20.08 -6.34 -24.04
C SER A 158 19.29 -7.19 -23.04
N PHE A 159 18.35 -8.03 -23.51
CA PHE A 159 17.38 -8.69 -22.62
C PHE A 159 17.52 -10.21 -22.47
N SER A 160 18.34 -10.88 -23.28
CA SER A 160 18.52 -12.34 -23.19
C SER A 160 19.05 -12.82 -21.84
N ILE A 161 19.95 -12.07 -21.20
CA ILE A 161 20.48 -12.38 -19.86
C ILE A 161 19.35 -12.37 -18.82
N LEU A 162 18.43 -11.41 -18.91
CA LEU A 162 17.31 -11.28 -17.98
C LEU A 162 16.27 -12.38 -18.20
N VAL A 163 15.95 -12.72 -19.45
CA VAL A 163 15.04 -13.83 -19.77
C VAL A 163 15.59 -15.17 -19.29
N ASN A 164 16.90 -15.41 -19.48
CA ASN A 164 17.55 -16.62 -19.02
C ASN A 164 17.56 -16.73 -17.49
N ALA A 165 17.90 -15.65 -16.78
CA ALA A 165 17.87 -15.63 -15.31
C ALA A 165 16.47 -15.92 -14.75
N VAL A 166 15.43 -15.29 -15.32
CA VAL A 166 14.03 -15.55 -14.91
C VAL A 166 13.63 -16.99 -15.21
N SER A 167 14.01 -17.53 -16.36
CA SER A 167 13.71 -18.91 -16.75
C SER A 167 14.41 -19.94 -15.85
N GLU A 168 15.64 -19.68 -15.45
CA GLU A 168 16.40 -20.50 -14.50
C GLU A 168 15.71 -20.55 -13.14
N HIS A 169 15.34 -19.39 -12.59
CA HIS A 169 14.61 -19.32 -11.33
C HIS A 169 13.23 -19.99 -11.38
N ILE A 170 12.48 -19.83 -12.48
CA ILE A 170 11.21 -20.55 -12.67
C ILE A 170 11.45 -22.06 -12.67
N THR A 171 12.49 -22.52 -13.36
CA THR A 171 12.84 -23.95 -13.45
C THR A 171 13.21 -24.52 -12.09
N GLU A 172 14.03 -23.81 -11.33
CA GLU A 172 14.44 -24.19 -9.97
C GLU A 172 13.23 -24.27 -9.03
N VAL A 173 12.35 -23.27 -9.06
CA VAL A 173 11.13 -23.25 -8.23
C VAL A 173 10.20 -24.40 -8.59
N VAL A 174 10.00 -24.68 -9.89
CA VAL A 174 9.17 -25.81 -10.34
C VAL A 174 9.79 -27.15 -9.96
N ALA A 175 11.11 -27.30 -10.08
CA ALA A 175 11.82 -28.52 -9.67
C ALA A 175 11.68 -28.77 -8.17
N ASN A 176 11.87 -27.74 -7.34
CA ASN A 176 11.69 -27.79 -5.89
C ASN A 176 10.24 -28.08 -5.51
N ALA A 177 9.26 -27.50 -6.20
CA ALA A 177 7.84 -27.78 -5.97
C ALA A 177 7.47 -29.23 -6.30
N ARG A 178 8.02 -29.79 -7.39
CA ARG A 178 7.83 -31.20 -7.77
C ARG A 178 8.47 -32.14 -6.76
N ALA A 179 9.69 -31.86 -6.33
CA ALA A 179 10.41 -32.66 -5.32
C ALA A 179 9.70 -32.67 -3.95
N ARG A 180 9.02 -31.57 -3.59
CA ARG A 180 8.20 -31.50 -2.37
C ARG A 180 6.91 -32.31 -2.49
N ARG A 181 6.26 -32.32 -3.65
CA ARG A 181 5.07 -33.14 -3.93
C ARG A 181 5.36 -34.63 -3.89
N THR A 182 6.44 -35.06 -4.54
CA THR A 182 6.82 -36.49 -4.51
C THR A 182 7.15 -36.94 -3.09
N ARG A 183 7.81 -36.10 -2.28
CA ARG A 183 8.07 -36.41 -0.87
C ARG A 183 6.78 -36.52 -0.03
N SER A 184 5.80 -35.63 -0.22
CA SER A 184 4.52 -35.72 0.50
C SER A 184 3.68 -36.93 0.08
N GLU A 185 3.74 -37.34 -1.19
CA GLU A 185 3.05 -38.53 -1.69
C GLU A 185 3.69 -39.85 -1.20
N THR A 186 5.00 -39.85 -0.91
CA THR A 186 5.70 -41.02 -0.36
C THR A 186 5.45 -41.20 1.15
N GLU A 187 5.22 -40.12 1.89
CA GLU A 187 4.90 -40.13 3.32
C GLU A 187 3.42 -40.48 3.60
N GLU A 188 2.48 -40.19 2.69
CA GLU A 188 1.06 -40.59 2.82
C GLU A 188 0.79 -42.07 2.54
N THR A 189 1.74 -42.79 1.93
CA THR A 189 1.59 -44.22 1.59
C THR A 189 2.22 -45.19 2.61
N THR A 190 2.83 -44.70 3.70
CA THR A 190 3.67 -45.53 4.60
C THR A 190 3.28 -45.57 6.09
N PRO A 191 2.00 -45.47 6.48
CA PRO A 191 1.58 -46.30 7.63
C PRO A 191 0.27 -47.11 7.48
N ALA A 192 -0.46 -46.99 6.36
CA ALA A 192 -1.76 -47.66 6.23
C ALA A 192 -1.71 -49.07 5.59
N GLU A 193 -0.66 -49.42 4.84
CA GLU A 193 -0.54 -50.75 4.22
C GLU A 193 0.28 -51.77 5.03
N GLU A 194 1.02 -51.36 6.07
CA GLU A 194 1.76 -52.31 6.93
C GLU A 194 0.88 -52.99 8.00
N PHE A 195 -0.28 -52.42 8.37
CA PHE A 195 -1.19 -53.05 9.32
C PHE A 195 -2.16 -54.06 8.70
N ALA A 196 -2.34 -54.05 7.36
CA ALA A 196 -3.23 -55.00 6.67
C ALA A 196 -2.52 -56.31 6.25
N SER A 197 -1.19 -56.33 6.21
CA SER A 197 -0.39 -57.53 5.88
C SER A 197 0.04 -58.34 7.12
N ALA A 198 -0.33 -57.91 8.33
CA ALA A 198 0.04 -58.59 9.58
C ALA A 198 -1.14 -59.33 10.25
N VAL A 199 -2.32 -59.36 9.62
CA VAL A 199 -3.55 -59.98 10.18
C VAL A 199 -4.25 -60.98 9.23
N GLU A 200 -3.68 -61.31 8.07
CA GLU A 200 -4.09 -62.50 7.28
C GLU A 200 -2.86 -63.27 6.79
#